data_AF-A0A7X7MPZ4-F1
#
_entry.id   AF-A0A7X7MPZ4-F1
#
_cell.length_a   1.000
_cell.length_b   1.000
_cell.length_c   1.000
_cell.angle_alpha   90.00
_cell.angle_beta   90.00
_cell.angle_gamma   90.00
#
_symmetry.space_group_name_H-M   'P 1'
#
loop_
_entity.id
_entity.type
_entity.pdbx_description
1 polymer ?
#
loop_
_entity_poly.entity_id
_entity_poly.type
_entity_poly.pdbx_seq_one_letter_code
_entity_poly.pdbx_strand_id
1 'polypeptide(L)'
;MTRSDKQAPRRGFTIVELLVVISIMAVLATLATGAALKSIQQSRRKRVDMTAKSLEAALMGYRALKGEWPYAFNPSTMDKPCNELKNTSAYARTVTFGKYSHPVHDKCTGREGRFEASDNHLLFKEVFAEVKRGRALLDTSSILTSVKDGGRMTVREALERNKGEIPVGYVNPDNQKDFRFFKVQYNFDTDAITVGKDD
;
A
#
# COMPACT_ATOMS: atom_id res chain seq x y z
N MET A 1 -46.86 -66.25 -23.74
CA MET A 1 -46.20 -65.29 -24.67
C MET A 1 -45.26 -64.42 -23.85
N THR A 2 -43.95 -64.61 -23.96
CA THR A 2 -42.94 -63.80 -23.25
C THR A 2 -42.24 -62.88 -24.26
N ARG A 3 -42.39 -61.55 -24.08
CA ARG A 3 -41.64 -60.58 -24.88
C ARG A 3 -40.18 -60.58 -24.42
N SER A 4 -39.26 -60.77 -25.36
CA SER A 4 -37.83 -60.62 -25.13
C SER A 4 -37.47 -59.14 -25.22
N ASP A 5 -37.20 -58.51 -24.07
CA ASP A 5 -36.69 -57.14 -24.02
C ASP A 5 -35.24 -57.10 -24.53
N LYS A 6 -35.06 -56.48 -25.70
CA LYS A 6 -33.73 -56.24 -26.26
C LYS A 6 -33.02 -55.17 -25.45
N GLN A 7 -32.20 -55.59 -24.48
CA GLN A 7 -31.29 -54.69 -23.77
C GLN A 7 -30.37 -53.99 -24.79
N ALA A 8 -30.43 -52.66 -24.84
CA ALA A 8 -29.57 -51.87 -25.70
C ALA A 8 -28.10 -52.03 -25.27
N PRO A 9 -27.15 -52.18 -26.22
CA PRO A 9 -25.75 -52.38 -25.89
C PRO A 9 -25.19 -51.16 -25.16
N ARG A 10 -24.74 -51.36 -23.92
CA ARG A 10 -24.04 -50.33 -23.14
C ARG A 10 -22.69 -50.04 -23.81
N ARG A 11 -22.60 -48.90 -24.49
CA ARG A 11 -21.34 -48.38 -25.04
C ARG A 11 -20.47 -47.87 -23.88
N GLY A 12 -19.30 -48.47 -23.73
CA GLY A 12 -18.26 -47.98 -22.82
C GLY A 12 -17.54 -46.76 -23.41
N PHE A 13 -16.94 -45.95 -22.55
CA PHE A 13 -16.12 -44.80 -22.94
C PHE A 13 -14.76 -45.28 -23.47
N THR A 14 -14.30 -44.74 -24.59
CA THR A 14 -13.02 -45.13 -25.18
C THR A 14 -11.84 -44.39 -24.53
N ILE A 15 -10.64 -44.98 -24.63
CA ILE A 15 -9.40 -44.35 -24.15
C ILE A 15 -9.15 -43.01 -24.88
N VAL A 16 -9.52 -42.93 -26.16
CA VAL A 16 -9.35 -41.71 -26.97
C VAL A 16 -10.28 -40.60 -26.50
N GLU A 17 -11.56 -40.89 -26.22
CA GLU A 17 -12.48 -39.90 -25.65
C GLU A 17 -11.98 -39.37 -24.30
N LEU A 18 -11.43 -40.24 -23.44
CA LEU A 18 -10.85 -39.83 -22.16
C LEU A 18 -9.62 -38.93 -22.33
N LEU A 19 -8.74 -39.25 -23.28
CA LEU A 19 -7.55 -38.46 -23.60
C LEU A 19 -7.92 -37.05 -24.12
N VAL A 20 -8.92 -36.96 -24.99
CA VAL A 20 -9.43 -35.67 -25.49
C VAL A 20 -10.03 -34.83 -24.35
N VAL A 21 -10.80 -35.44 -23.44
CA VAL A 21 -11.37 -34.73 -22.29
C VAL A 21 -10.28 -34.17 -21.37
N ILE A 22 -9.28 -34.96 -20.96
CA ILE A 22 -8.23 -34.47 -20.05
C ILE A 22 -7.34 -33.39 -20.70
N SER A 23 -7.10 -33.46 -22.02
CA SER A 23 -6.32 -32.44 -22.72
C SER A 23 -7.07 -31.10 -22.81
N ILE A 24 -8.38 -31.11 -23.11
CA ILE A 24 -9.23 -29.91 -23.06
C ILE A 24 -9.28 -29.35 -21.63
N MET A 25 -9.45 -30.20 -20.61
CA MET A 25 -9.43 -29.77 -19.20
C MET A 25 -8.11 -29.09 -18.81
N ALA A 26 -6.96 -29.61 -19.26
CA ALA A 26 -5.66 -28.99 -19.00
C ALA A 26 -5.51 -27.60 -19.65
N VAL A 27 -5.99 -27.43 -20.88
CA VAL A 27 -6.01 -26.12 -21.56
C VAL A 27 -6.92 -25.13 -20.83
N LEU A 28 -8.11 -25.56 -20.38
CA LEU A 28 -9.03 -24.71 -19.62
C LEU A 28 -8.45 -24.32 -18.25
N ALA A 29 -7.83 -25.26 -17.53
CA ALA A 29 -7.24 -25.03 -16.21
C ALA A 29 -6.05 -24.04 -16.26
N THR A 30 -5.20 -24.13 -17.29
CA THR A 30 -4.05 -23.21 -17.47
C THR A 30 -4.52 -21.77 -17.77
N LEU A 31 -5.50 -21.60 -18.66
CA LEU A 31 -6.11 -20.30 -18.95
C LEU A 31 -6.79 -19.66 -17.72
N ALA A 32 -7.57 -20.45 -16.98
CA ALA A 32 -8.25 -19.99 -15.76
C ALA A 32 -7.24 -19.53 -14.68
N THR A 33 -6.14 -20.26 -14.51
CA THR A 33 -5.09 -19.94 -13.52
C THR A 33 -4.42 -18.60 -13.82
N GLY A 34 -4.07 -18.33 -15.09
CA GLY A 34 -3.46 -17.06 -15.48
C GLY A 34 -4.37 -15.85 -15.21
N ALA A 35 -5.67 -15.97 -15.51
CA ALA A 35 -6.66 -14.92 -15.23
C ALA A 35 -6.82 -14.68 -13.71
N ALA A 36 -6.86 -15.74 -12.90
CA ALA A 36 -6.97 -15.64 -11.45
C ALA A 36 -5.77 -14.90 -10.82
N LEU A 37 -4.53 -15.23 -11.23
CA LEU A 37 -3.33 -14.55 -10.72
C LEU A 37 -3.32 -13.04 -11.05
N LYS A 38 -3.72 -12.66 -12.26
CA LYS A 38 -3.84 -11.26 -12.67
C LYS A 38 -4.91 -10.52 -11.85
N SER A 39 -6.05 -11.15 -11.59
CA SER A 39 -7.11 -10.60 -10.72
C SER A 39 -6.62 -10.37 -9.29
N ILE A 40 -5.87 -11.32 -8.73
CA ILE A 40 -5.27 -11.21 -7.38
C ILE A 40 -4.27 -10.04 -7.33
N GLN A 41 -3.37 -9.91 -8.31
CA GLN A 41 -2.42 -8.79 -8.40
C GLN A 41 -3.16 -7.43 -8.49
N GLN A 42 -4.19 -7.34 -9.33
CA GLN A 42 -5.02 -6.12 -9.42
C GLN A 42 -5.75 -5.82 -8.11
N SER A 43 -6.25 -6.83 -7.39
CA SER A 43 -6.85 -6.68 -6.06
C SER A 43 -5.85 -6.12 -5.05
N ARG A 44 -4.61 -6.63 -5.03
CA ARG A 44 -3.53 -6.12 -4.16
C ARG A 44 -3.21 -4.65 -4.45
N ARG A 45 -3.03 -4.29 -5.72
CA ARG A 45 -2.78 -2.90 -6.15
C ARG A 45 -3.91 -1.97 -5.70
N LYS A 46 -5.18 -2.34 -5.99
CA LYS A 46 -6.36 -1.61 -5.54
C LYS A 46 -6.44 -1.45 -4.02
N ARG A 47 -6.05 -2.46 -3.23
CA ARG A 47 -6.01 -2.37 -1.77
C ARG A 47 -5.03 -1.30 -1.31
N VAL A 48 -3.81 -1.28 -1.84
CA VAL A 48 -2.81 -0.22 -1.52
C VAL A 48 -3.34 1.16 -1.89
N ASP A 49 -3.93 1.31 -3.08
CA ASP A 49 -4.50 2.59 -3.53
C ASP A 49 -5.68 3.06 -2.66
N MET A 50 -6.51 2.14 -2.14
CA MET A 50 -7.58 2.45 -1.18
C MET A 50 -7.03 2.80 0.20
N THR A 51 -6.00 2.09 0.69
CA THR A 51 -5.34 2.42 1.97
C THR A 51 -4.71 3.81 1.93
N ALA A 52 -4.04 4.17 0.82
CA ALA A 52 -3.51 5.52 0.63
C ALA A 52 -4.62 6.59 0.76
N LYS A 53 -5.73 6.42 0.04
CA LYS A 53 -6.89 7.33 0.15
C LYS A 53 -7.50 7.39 1.55
N SER A 54 -7.52 6.28 2.28
CA SER A 54 -8.00 6.27 3.66
C SER A 54 -7.08 7.03 4.61
N LEU A 55 -5.77 6.98 4.40
CA LEU A 55 -4.78 7.74 5.17
C LEU A 55 -4.86 9.24 4.85
N GLU A 56 -5.05 9.59 3.59
CA GLU A 56 -5.28 10.97 3.13
C GLU A 56 -6.55 11.56 3.75
N ALA A 57 -7.67 10.82 3.70
CA ALA A 57 -8.93 11.21 4.33
C ALA A 57 -8.80 11.38 5.86
N ALA A 58 -7.98 10.56 6.53
CA ALA A 58 -7.74 10.69 7.96
C ALA A 58 -6.90 11.93 8.33
N LEU A 59 -5.92 12.31 7.50
CA LEU A 59 -5.15 13.54 7.66
C LEU A 59 -6.02 14.78 7.41
N MET A 60 -6.85 14.77 6.36
CA MET A 60 -7.84 15.81 6.11
C MET A 60 -8.87 15.91 7.25
N GLY A 61 -9.37 14.78 7.75
CA GLY A 61 -10.29 14.70 8.88
C GLY A 61 -9.69 15.23 10.18
N TYR A 62 -8.42 14.90 10.47
CA TYR A 62 -7.69 15.48 11.60
C TYR A 62 -7.62 17.00 11.50
N ARG A 63 -7.24 17.54 10.32
CA ARG A 63 -7.17 18.98 10.12
C ARG A 63 -8.52 19.66 10.26
N ALA A 64 -9.59 19.06 9.74
CA ALA A 64 -10.95 19.58 9.92
C ALA A 64 -11.38 19.63 11.40
N LEU A 65 -10.84 18.76 12.26
CA LEU A 65 -11.12 18.74 13.70
C LEU A 65 -10.23 19.70 14.52
N LYS A 66 -9.01 19.98 14.08
CA LYS A 66 -8.02 20.75 14.85
C LYS A 66 -7.75 22.17 14.31
N GLY A 67 -8.09 22.44 13.05
CA GLY A 67 -7.73 23.66 12.33
C GLY A 67 -6.32 23.62 11.73
N GLU A 68 -5.43 22.76 12.24
CA GLU A 68 -4.03 22.63 11.84
C GLU A 68 -3.67 21.20 11.41
N TRP A 69 -2.56 21.04 10.69
CA TRP A 69 -2.04 19.74 10.31
C TRP A 69 -1.33 19.04 11.50
N PRO A 70 -1.23 17.69 11.52
CA PRO A 70 -0.50 16.96 12.57
C PRO A 70 0.98 17.29 12.71
N TYR A 71 1.58 17.94 11.71
CA TYR A 71 3.00 18.25 11.64
C TYR A 71 3.22 19.63 11.00
N ALA A 72 4.18 20.39 11.52
CA ALA A 72 4.56 21.69 10.98
C ALA A 72 5.44 21.52 9.72
N PHE A 73 4.82 21.59 8.53
CA PHE A 73 5.55 21.52 7.27
C PHE A 73 6.48 22.73 7.08
N ASN A 74 7.79 22.49 6.98
CA ASN A 74 8.79 23.53 6.74
C ASN A 74 9.48 23.29 5.38
N PRO A 75 9.44 24.23 4.42
CA PRO A 75 10.12 24.09 3.13
C PRO A 75 11.66 24.09 3.24
N SER A 76 12.22 24.40 4.41
CA SER A 76 13.67 24.42 4.66
C SER A 76 14.27 23.04 4.91
N THR A 77 13.46 22.04 5.29
CA THR A 77 13.89 20.66 5.56
C THR A 77 13.72 19.74 4.35
N MET A 78 13.83 20.29 3.14
CA MET A 78 13.62 19.56 1.89
C MET A 78 14.89 18.85 1.42
N ASP A 79 14.70 17.69 0.78
CA ASP A 79 15.61 17.18 -0.25
C ASP A 79 15.98 18.33 -1.18
N LYS A 80 17.29 18.56 -1.41
CA LYS A 80 17.78 19.67 -2.24
C LYS A 80 17.10 19.67 -3.61
N PRO A 81 16.36 20.73 -3.95
CA PRO A 81 16.70 21.47 -5.14
C PRO A 81 18.17 21.91 -5.07
N CYS A 82 18.95 21.61 -6.11
CA CYS A 82 20.17 22.38 -6.39
C CYS A 82 19.80 23.88 -6.40
N ASN A 83 20.73 24.78 -6.05
CA ASN A 83 20.45 26.22 -5.92
C ASN A 83 19.79 26.83 -7.18
N GLU A 84 19.95 26.20 -8.35
CA GLU A 84 19.29 26.50 -9.61
C GLU A 84 17.75 26.51 -9.54
N LEU A 85 17.12 25.60 -8.81
CA LEU A 85 15.65 25.54 -8.74
C LEU A 85 15.06 26.64 -7.83
N LYS A 86 15.85 27.34 -6.99
CA LYS A 86 15.37 28.46 -6.14
C LYS A 86 14.63 29.56 -6.90
N ASN A 87 14.99 29.73 -8.17
CA ASN A 87 14.45 30.76 -9.05
C ASN A 87 13.37 30.19 -10.00
N THR A 88 12.88 28.97 -9.74
CA THR A 88 11.84 28.31 -10.54
C THR A 88 10.56 28.13 -9.73
N SER A 89 9.41 28.11 -10.40
CA SER A 89 8.10 27.80 -9.81
C SER A 89 7.94 26.34 -9.32
N ALA A 90 9.03 25.56 -9.38
CA ALA A 90 9.16 24.22 -8.81
C ALA A 90 9.86 24.20 -7.45
N TYR A 91 10.43 25.33 -6.97
CA TYR A 91 10.94 25.41 -5.60
C TYR A 91 9.80 25.27 -4.60
N ALA A 92 9.88 24.25 -3.74
CA ALA A 92 9.16 24.16 -2.48
C ALA A 92 7.62 24.30 -2.48
N ARG A 93 6.92 24.14 -3.62
CA ARG A 93 5.44 23.99 -3.61
C ARG A 93 5.00 22.78 -2.77
N THR A 94 5.83 21.74 -2.62
CA THR A 94 5.46 20.55 -1.83
C THR A 94 6.59 19.98 -0.96
N VAL A 95 6.29 19.60 0.29
CA VAL A 95 7.15 18.76 1.15
C VAL A 95 6.71 17.29 1.02
N THR A 96 7.67 16.37 0.98
CA THR A 96 7.42 14.92 0.95
C THR A 96 8.03 14.25 2.18
N PHE A 97 7.20 13.57 2.98
CA PHE A 97 7.62 12.56 3.93
C PHE A 97 7.67 11.22 3.21
N GLY A 98 8.72 10.44 3.47
CA GLY A 98 8.79 9.06 3.05
C GLY A 98 9.84 8.73 1.98
N LYS A 99 10.53 9.73 1.42
CA LYS A 99 11.49 9.53 0.32
C LYS A 99 12.92 9.53 0.85
N TYR A 100 13.61 8.39 0.85
CA TYR A 100 14.97 8.30 1.39
C TYR A 100 16.00 7.58 0.51
N SER A 101 17.26 7.83 0.89
CA SER A 101 18.50 7.27 0.32
C SER A 101 18.74 7.59 -1.17
N HIS A 102 19.61 8.57 -1.42
CA HIS A 102 20.47 8.48 -2.59
C HIS A 102 21.24 7.16 -2.53
N PRO A 103 21.28 6.34 -3.61
CA PRO A 103 22.38 5.41 -3.76
C PRO A 103 23.69 6.22 -3.79
N VAL A 104 24.70 5.64 -3.14
CA VAL A 104 26.06 6.16 -2.93
C VAL A 104 26.56 7.03 -4.10
N HIS A 105 27.13 8.21 -3.75
CA HIS A 105 27.67 9.27 -4.63
C HIS A 105 26.71 10.41 -5.06
N ASP A 106 26.27 11.23 -4.09
CA ASP A 106 26.27 12.68 -4.32
C ASP A 106 26.86 13.46 -3.12
N LYS A 107 27.78 14.38 -3.40
CA LYS A 107 28.59 15.11 -2.40
C LYS A 107 27.89 16.38 -1.93
N CYS A 108 26.68 16.22 -1.39
CA CYS A 108 25.87 17.33 -0.93
C CYS A 108 25.74 17.41 0.59
N THR A 109 26.83 17.85 1.24
CA THR A 109 26.89 18.52 2.57
C THR A 109 26.29 17.76 3.77
N GLY A 110 27.15 17.30 4.68
CA GLY A 110 26.72 16.55 5.86
C GLY A 110 25.98 17.37 6.92
N ARG A 111 25.03 16.68 7.58
CA ARG A 111 24.29 17.06 8.81
C ARG A 111 23.34 18.25 8.70
N GLU A 112 22.08 17.98 8.33
CA GLU A 112 20.91 18.11 9.22
C GLU A 112 19.61 17.57 8.56
N GLY A 113 18.66 17.09 9.39
CA GLY A 113 17.21 17.04 9.13
C GLY A 113 16.64 16.37 7.87
N ARG A 114 16.27 15.09 7.99
CA ARG A 114 15.29 14.36 7.15
C ARG A 114 14.71 13.22 8.03
N PHE A 115 13.67 12.45 7.68
CA PHE A 115 12.72 12.48 6.55
C PHE A 115 12.42 11.06 5.94
N GLU A 116 12.74 9.95 6.63
CA GLU A 116 12.67 8.57 6.14
C GLU A 116 11.31 8.14 5.58
N ALA A 117 11.34 7.10 4.74
CA ALA A 117 10.19 6.21 4.49
C ALA A 117 9.44 5.87 5.79
N SER A 118 10.19 5.53 6.83
CA SER A 118 9.71 5.26 8.18
C SER A 118 9.29 6.51 8.99
N ASP A 119 9.73 7.71 8.64
CA ASP A 119 9.40 8.95 9.40
C ASP A 119 7.97 9.44 9.17
N ASN A 120 7.20 8.81 8.28
CA ASN A 120 5.77 9.09 8.16
C ASN A 120 4.99 8.83 9.47
N HIS A 121 5.55 8.09 10.42
CA HIS A 121 5.01 7.94 11.77
C HIS A 121 4.81 9.29 12.49
N LEU A 122 5.64 10.30 12.18
CA LEU A 122 5.54 11.65 12.76
C LEU A 122 4.23 12.35 12.40
N LEU A 123 3.73 12.13 11.18
CA LEU A 123 2.44 12.66 10.71
C LEU A 123 1.27 11.91 11.31
N PHE A 124 1.34 10.58 11.34
CA PHE A 124 0.21 9.76 11.78
C PHE A 124 0.09 9.63 13.30
N LYS A 125 1.11 10.00 14.08
CA LYS A 125 1.11 9.98 15.55
C LYS A 125 -0.13 10.64 16.16
N GLU A 126 -0.43 11.89 15.80
CA GLU A 126 -1.57 12.62 16.39
C GLU A 126 -2.92 12.13 15.82
N VAL A 127 -2.96 11.65 14.57
CA VAL A 127 -4.13 10.96 14.00
C VAL A 127 -4.45 9.71 14.82
N PHE A 128 -3.44 8.90 15.15
CA PHE A 128 -3.60 7.71 15.98
C PHE A 128 -3.96 8.03 17.42
N ALA A 129 -3.48 9.16 17.97
CA ALA A 129 -3.91 9.64 19.29
C ALA A 129 -5.41 9.96 19.31
N GLU A 130 -5.95 10.62 18.27
CA GLU A 130 -7.39 10.85 18.12
C GLU A 130 -8.19 9.56 17.89
N VAL A 131 -7.66 8.59 17.13
CA VAL A 131 -8.29 7.26 16.99
C VAL A 131 -8.33 6.52 18.34
N LYS A 132 -7.26 6.58 19.13
CA LYS A 132 -7.21 6.01 20.49
C LYS A 132 -8.15 6.71 21.48
N ARG A 133 -8.52 7.98 21.23
CA ARG A 133 -9.59 8.71 21.92
C ARG A 133 -11.02 8.34 21.44
N GLY A 134 -11.15 7.36 20.54
CA GLY A 134 -12.43 6.87 20.03
C GLY A 134 -12.97 7.62 18.81
N ARG A 135 -12.17 8.48 18.14
CA ARG A 135 -12.58 9.11 16.88
C ARG A 135 -12.48 8.13 15.71
N ALA A 136 -13.56 8.01 14.94
CA ALA A 136 -13.59 7.22 13.70
C ALA A 136 -12.89 7.92 12.53
N LEU A 137 -11.64 8.37 12.70
CA LEU A 137 -10.84 9.00 11.65
C LEU A 137 -10.25 8.00 10.66
N LEU A 138 -9.93 6.78 11.14
CA LEU A 138 -9.15 5.81 10.38
C LEU A 138 -9.38 4.39 10.92
N ASP A 139 -9.65 3.42 10.04
CA ASP A 139 -9.66 2.00 10.45
C ASP A 139 -8.24 1.46 10.53
N THR A 140 -7.73 1.34 11.75
CA THR A 140 -6.37 0.85 12.02
C THR A 140 -6.20 -0.67 11.88
N SER A 141 -7.25 -1.45 11.62
CA SER A 141 -7.13 -2.92 11.44
C SER A 141 -6.68 -3.34 10.04
N SER A 142 -6.99 -2.56 9.01
CA SER A 142 -6.62 -2.84 7.62
C SER A 142 -5.25 -2.28 7.22
N ILE A 143 -4.60 -1.53 8.12
CA ILE A 143 -3.37 -0.77 7.87
C ILE A 143 -2.19 -1.47 8.53
N LEU A 144 -1.06 -1.56 7.82
CA LEU A 144 0.12 -2.28 8.28
C LEU A 144 1.24 -1.34 8.74
N THR A 145 2.01 -1.82 9.71
CA THR A 145 3.27 -1.23 10.17
C THR A 145 4.36 -2.31 10.19
N SER A 146 5.61 -1.90 10.00
CA SER A 146 6.76 -2.77 10.22
C SER A 146 7.04 -2.93 11.72
N VAL A 147 7.68 -4.04 12.08
CA VAL A 147 8.21 -4.32 13.42
C VAL A 147 9.72 -4.31 13.34
N LYS A 148 10.41 -3.80 14.38
CA LYS A 148 11.88 -3.72 14.42
C LYS A 148 12.55 -5.10 14.23
N ASP A 149 11.86 -6.17 14.59
CA ASP A 149 12.31 -7.58 14.45
C ASP A 149 12.01 -8.20 13.07
N GLY A 150 11.74 -7.39 12.03
CA GLY A 150 11.44 -7.84 10.66
C GLY A 150 10.02 -8.36 10.41
N GLY A 151 9.19 -8.42 11.46
CA GLY A 151 7.76 -8.73 11.35
C GLY A 151 6.92 -7.59 10.77
N ARG A 152 5.64 -7.87 10.55
CA ARG A 152 4.60 -6.88 10.19
C ARG A 152 3.41 -7.10 11.13
N MET A 153 2.75 -6.02 11.53
CA MET A 153 1.52 -6.07 12.33
C MET A 153 0.53 -5.01 11.87
N THR A 154 -0.71 -5.07 12.36
CA THR A 154 -1.68 -4.00 12.10
C THR A 154 -1.36 -2.76 12.94
N VAL A 155 -1.75 -1.57 12.48
CA VAL A 155 -1.65 -0.34 13.28
C VAL A 155 -2.46 -0.47 14.58
N ARG A 156 -3.62 -1.15 14.55
CA ARG A 156 -4.42 -1.43 15.74
C ARG A 156 -3.61 -2.20 16.79
N GLU A 157 -3.00 -3.30 16.38
CA GLU A 157 -2.15 -4.13 17.25
C GLU A 157 -0.93 -3.37 17.78
N ALA A 158 -0.32 -2.51 16.97
CA ALA A 158 0.79 -1.66 17.42
C ALA A 158 0.37 -0.62 18.48
N LEU A 159 -0.85 -0.06 18.34
CA LEU A 159 -1.43 0.88 19.32
C LEU A 159 -1.83 0.21 20.63
N GLU A 160 -2.39 -1.01 20.55
CA GLU A 160 -2.70 -1.85 21.71
C GLU A 160 -1.43 -2.24 22.49
N ARG A 161 -0.35 -2.58 21.76
CA ARG A 161 0.98 -2.86 22.32
C ARG A 161 1.75 -1.59 22.77
N ASN A 162 1.14 -0.40 22.70
CA ASN A 162 1.74 0.90 23.02
C ASN A 162 3.12 1.13 22.37
N LYS A 163 3.30 0.74 21.10
CA LYS A 163 4.51 1.07 20.32
C LYS A 163 4.60 2.59 20.14
N GLY A 164 5.77 3.17 20.43
CA GLY A 164 5.97 4.63 20.35
C GLY A 164 6.12 5.17 18.92
N GLU A 165 6.74 4.38 18.03
CA GLU A 165 6.93 4.68 16.61
C GLU A 165 6.09 3.67 15.81
N ILE A 166 5.15 4.16 15.00
CA ILE A 166 4.25 3.32 14.19
C ILE A 166 4.27 3.83 12.74
N PRO A 167 5.30 3.44 11.96
CA PRO A 167 5.43 3.84 10.57
C PRO A 167 4.42 3.10 9.68
N VAL A 168 3.78 3.81 8.77
CA VAL A 168 2.64 3.29 8.00
C VAL A 168 3.10 2.80 6.64
N GLY A 169 2.75 1.56 6.28
CA GLY A 169 3.21 0.96 5.04
C GLY A 169 2.29 -0.11 4.47
N TYR A 170 2.75 -0.69 3.37
CA TYR A 170 2.06 -1.68 2.58
C TYR A 170 3.02 -2.78 2.10
N VAL A 171 2.43 -3.94 1.83
CA VAL A 171 3.12 -5.03 1.15
C VAL A 171 3.16 -4.70 -0.34
N ASN A 172 4.34 -4.75 -0.95
CA ASN A 172 4.48 -4.49 -2.38
C ASN A 172 3.61 -5.50 -3.18
N PRO A 173 2.65 -5.03 -4.01
CA PRO A 173 1.70 -5.91 -4.71
C PRO A 173 2.35 -6.96 -5.62
N ASP A 174 3.53 -6.63 -6.15
CA ASP A 174 4.27 -7.43 -7.13
C ASP A 174 5.32 -8.31 -6.44
N ASN A 175 5.88 -7.89 -5.29
CA ASN A 175 6.76 -8.69 -4.44
C ASN A 175 6.31 -8.69 -2.97
N GLN A 176 5.57 -9.71 -2.54
CA GLN A 176 5.03 -9.75 -1.18
C GLN A 176 6.07 -9.83 -0.04
N LYS A 177 7.34 -10.15 -0.35
CA LYS A 177 8.44 -10.11 0.64
C LYS A 177 8.93 -8.68 0.91
N ASP A 178 8.71 -7.77 -0.01
CA ASP A 178 9.05 -6.34 0.11
C ASP A 178 7.93 -5.60 0.90
N PHE A 179 8.35 -4.74 1.83
CA PHE A 179 7.47 -3.86 2.61
C PHE A 179 7.93 -2.43 2.40
N ARG A 180 7.01 -1.60 1.88
CA ARG A 180 7.26 -0.20 1.59
C ARG A 180 6.39 0.68 2.47
N PHE A 181 6.79 1.92 2.64
CA PHE A 181 6.04 2.89 3.43
C PHE A 181 5.19 3.78 2.51
N PHE A 182 4.11 4.35 3.04
CA PHE A 182 3.36 5.35 2.28
C PHE A 182 4.11 6.68 2.28
N LYS A 183 4.28 7.24 1.08
CA LYS A 183 4.75 8.61 0.86
C LYS A 183 3.61 9.57 1.21
N VAL A 184 3.90 10.65 1.94
CA VAL A 184 2.92 11.71 2.21
C VAL A 184 3.46 13.02 1.66
N GLN A 185 2.72 13.67 0.75
CA GLN A 185 3.14 14.89 0.09
C GLN A 185 2.18 16.03 0.44
N TYR A 186 2.67 17.03 1.15
CA TYR A 186 1.95 18.27 1.45
C TYR A 186 2.24 19.32 0.39
N ASN A 187 1.24 20.12 0.00
CA ASN A 187 1.31 21.22 -0.95
C ASN A 187 1.01 22.55 -0.24
N PHE A 188 1.96 23.48 -0.27
CA PHE A 188 1.87 24.79 0.39
C PHE A 188 0.95 25.76 -0.36
N ASP A 189 0.87 25.71 -1.69
CA ASP A 189 0.06 26.63 -2.50
C ASP A 189 -1.44 26.31 -2.37
N THR A 190 -1.78 25.03 -2.31
CA THR A 190 -3.18 24.57 -2.19
C THR A 190 -3.56 24.17 -0.78
N ASP A 191 -2.62 24.23 0.17
CA ASP A 191 -2.76 23.77 1.55
C ASP A 191 -3.46 22.39 1.64
N ALA A 192 -2.87 21.40 0.97
CA ALA A 192 -3.46 20.07 0.79
C ALA A 192 -2.42 18.96 0.99
N ILE A 193 -2.84 17.80 1.52
CA ILE A 193 -2.01 16.59 1.57
C ILE A 193 -2.52 15.58 0.55
N THR A 194 -1.60 14.89 -0.12
CA THR A 194 -1.85 13.62 -0.82
C THR A 194 -1.05 12.49 -0.18
N VAL A 195 -1.59 11.27 -0.22
CA VAL A 195 -0.87 10.06 0.21
C VAL A 195 -0.69 9.11 -0.97
N GLY A 196 0.53 8.62 -1.15
CA GLY A 196 0.94 7.83 -2.30
C GLY A 196 1.80 6.63 -1.94
N LYS A 197 2.10 5.84 -2.96
CA LYS A 197 3.12 4.79 -2.90
C LYS A 197 4.51 5.43 -2.93
N ASP A 198 5.48 4.72 -2.37
CA ASP A 198 6.90 4.99 -2.58
C ASP A 198 7.34 4.23 -3.84
N ASP A 199 7.89 4.95 -4.82
CA ASP A 199 8.15 4.51 -6.20
C ASP A 199 9.48 3.74 -6.34
#